data_AF-A0A895YEU9-F1
#
_entry.id   AF-A0A895YEU9-F1
#
_cell.length_a   1.000
_cell.length_b   1.000
_cell.length_c   1.000
_cell.angle_alpha   90.00
_cell.angle_beta   90.00
_cell.angle_gamma   90.00
#
_symmetry.space_group_name_H-M   'P 1'
#
loop_
_entity.id
_entity.type
_entity.pdbx_description
1 polymer ?
#
loop_
_entity_poly.entity_id
_entity_poly.type
_entity_poly.pdbx_seq_one_letter_code
_entity_poly.pdbx_strand_id
1 'polypeptide(L)'
;MSEGPFTYAELAAMIRQCAGVTVAPETMSAQPELTFAELGVESLGVLGVVAAVENRYGVRLGADGEQCERPEQLRALVGRLITEEATDARAH
;
A
#
# COMPACT_ATOMS: atom_id res chain seq x y z
N MET A 1 8.34 15.09 11.03
CA MET A 1 8.25 14.64 9.63
C MET A 1 6.88 14.01 9.51
N SER A 2 5.97 14.61 8.75
CA SER A 2 4.63 14.03 8.60
C SER A 2 4.76 12.82 7.69
N GLU A 3 5.02 11.65 8.28
CA GLU A 3 4.75 10.39 7.63
C GLU A 3 3.29 10.44 7.17
N GLY A 4 3.06 10.32 5.86
CA GLY A 4 1.71 10.39 5.29
C GLY A 4 0.77 9.34 5.90
N PRO A 5 -0.53 9.40 5.62
CA PRO A 5 -1.53 8.55 6.27
C PRO A 5 -1.34 7.04 6.01
N PHE A 6 -0.46 6.67 5.08
CA PHE A 6 -0.07 5.29 4.81
C PHE A 6 1.46 5.18 4.64
N THR A 7 2.07 4.46 5.58
CA THR A 7 3.53 4.34 5.75
C THR A 7 4.09 3.05 5.14
N TYR A 8 5.41 3.01 4.93
CA TYR A 8 6.09 1.76 4.53
C TYR A 8 5.99 0.68 5.61
N ALA A 9 5.94 1.06 6.89
CA ALA A 9 5.75 0.13 8.00
C ALA A 9 4.37 -0.55 7.94
N GLU A 10 3.31 0.21 7.64
CA GLU A 10 1.98 -0.35 7.44
C GLU A 10 1.92 -1.26 6.21
N LEU A 11 2.51 -0.84 5.10
CA LEU A 11 2.57 -1.66 3.89
C LEU A 11 3.33 -2.98 4.15
N ALA A 12 4.47 -2.93 4.84
CA ALA A 12 5.22 -4.13 5.23
C ALA A 12 4.41 -5.07 6.14
N ALA A 13 3.67 -4.51 7.11
CA ALA A 13 2.80 -5.29 7.99
C ALA A 13 1.68 -5.99 7.21
N MET A 14 1.10 -5.32 6.21
CA MET A 14 0.08 -5.90 5.33
C MET A 14 0.64 -6.98 4.42
N ILE A 15 1.81 -6.75 3.81
CA ILE A 15 2.51 -7.76 3.00
C ILE A 15 2.73 -9.03 3.84
N ARG A 16 3.19 -8.88 5.10
CA ARG A 16 3.37 -10.02 6.00
C ARG A 16 2.07 -10.73 6.33
N GLN A 17 0.98 -9.99 6.53
CA GLN A 17 -0.32 -10.56 6.86
C GLN A 17 -0.96 -11.31 5.68
N CYS A 18 -0.87 -10.75 4.47
CA CYS A 18 -1.57 -11.23 3.29
C CYS A 18 -0.74 -12.22 2.45
N ALA A 19 0.56 -11.95 2.29
CA ALA A 19 1.47 -12.76 1.48
C ALA A 19 2.37 -13.68 2.31
N GLY A 20 2.44 -13.49 3.64
CA GLY A 20 3.36 -14.24 4.50
C GLY A 20 4.84 -13.82 4.35
N VAL A 21 5.11 -12.80 3.54
CA VAL A 21 6.46 -12.32 3.24
C VAL A 21 6.85 -11.21 4.20
N THR A 22 8.05 -11.28 4.77
CA THR A 22 8.57 -10.22 5.64
C THR A 22 9.48 -9.31 4.83
N VAL A 23 9.06 -8.07 4.64
CA VAL A 23 9.82 -7.02 3.95
C VAL A 23 10.19 -5.93 4.94
N ALA A 24 11.44 -5.45 4.89
CA ALA A 24 11.89 -4.34 5.72
C ALA A 24 11.38 -3.01 5.13
N PRO A 25 10.68 -2.16 5.91
CA PRO A 25 10.23 -0.84 5.45
C PRO A 25 11.37 0.03 4.91
N GLU A 26 12.55 -0.08 5.50
CA GLU A 26 13.75 0.66 5.11
C GLU A 26 14.21 0.27 3.72
N THR A 27 14.10 -1.01 3.33
CA THR A 27 14.42 -1.48 1.98
C THR A 27 13.50 -0.84 0.95
N MET A 28 12.20 -0.81 1.23
CA MET A 28 11.21 -0.21 0.33
C MET A 28 11.37 1.31 0.22
N SER A 29 11.78 1.97 1.30
CA SER A 29 12.05 3.41 1.29
C SER A 29 13.38 3.75 0.61
N ALA A 30 14.40 2.89 0.73
CA ALA A 30 15.71 3.11 0.13
C ALA A 30 15.73 2.79 -1.37
N GLN A 31 14.87 1.87 -1.82
CA GLN A 31 14.82 1.40 -3.20
C GLN A 31 13.37 1.43 -3.72
N PRO A 32 12.83 2.62 -4.04
CA PRO A 32 11.45 2.78 -4.48
C PRO A 32 11.17 2.17 -5.85
N GLU A 33 12.21 1.84 -6.63
CA GLU A 33 12.06 1.14 -7.91
C GLU A 33 11.83 -0.37 -7.78
N LEU A 34 12.05 -0.97 -6.60
CA LEU A 34 11.83 -2.40 -6.39
C LEU A 34 10.37 -2.77 -6.63
N THR A 35 10.16 -3.87 -7.33
CA THR A 35 8.86 -4.47 -7.54
C THR A 35 8.47 -5.39 -6.39
N PHE A 36 7.17 -5.68 -6.26
CA PHE A 36 6.67 -6.71 -5.34
C PHE A 36 7.32 -8.07 -5.60
N ALA A 37 7.52 -8.44 -6.87
CA ALA A 37 8.15 -9.69 -7.25
C ALA A 37 9.60 -9.79 -6.76
N GLU A 38 10.38 -8.72 -6.87
CA GLU A 38 11.77 -8.67 -6.36
C GLU A 38 11.84 -8.77 -4.83
N LEU A 39 10.79 -8.32 -4.13
CA LEU A 39 10.65 -8.45 -2.68
C LEU A 39 10.11 -9.83 -2.25
N GLY A 40 9.85 -10.74 -3.20
CA GLY A 40 9.29 -12.07 -2.95
C GLY A 40 7.79 -12.10 -2.76
N VAL A 41 7.08 -11.00 -3.08
CA VAL A 41 5.62 -10.90 -2.99
C VAL A 41 5.02 -11.28 -4.35
N GLU A 42 4.31 -12.41 -4.38
CA GLU A 42 3.61 -12.85 -5.59
C GLU A 42 2.36 -12.02 -5.87
N SER A 43 1.86 -12.05 -7.11
CA SER A 43 0.69 -11.29 -7.55
C SER A 43 -0.54 -11.52 -6.67
N LEU A 44 -0.78 -12.77 -6.21
CA LEU A 44 -1.88 -13.08 -5.29
C LEU A 44 -1.70 -12.41 -3.91
N GLY A 45 -0.46 -12.31 -3.44
CA GLY A 45 -0.12 -11.57 -2.24
C GLY A 45 -0.43 -10.08 -2.38
N VAL A 46 -0.12 -9.49 -3.54
CA VAL A 46 -0.45 -8.09 -3.86
C VAL A 46 -1.97 -7.87 -3.84
N LEU A 47 -2.76 -8.76 -4.46
CA LEU A 47 -4.23 -8.67 -4.41
C LEU A 47 -4.78 -8.74 -2.97
N GLY A 48 -4.18 -9.60 -2.13
CA GLY A 48 -4.53 -9.67 -0.71
C GLY A 48 -4.24 -8.38 0.04
N VAL A 49 -3.10 -7.73 -0.26
CA VAL A 49 -2.75 -6.41 0.31
C VAL A 49 -3.74 -5.35 -0.15
N VAL A 50 -4.06 -5.28 -1.44
CA VAL A 50 -5.05 -4.33 -1.99
C VAL A 50 -6.39 -4.48 -1.27
N ALA A 51 -6.92 -5.70 -1.18
CA ALA A 51 -8.18 -5.96 -0.50
C ALA A 51 -8.15 -5.59 1.00
N ALA A 52 -7.02 -5.85 1.69
CA ALA A 52 -6.85 -5.48 3.09
C ALA A 52 -6.82 -3.95 3.30
N VAL A 53 -6.18 -3.21 2.38
CA VAL A 53 -6.18 -1.75 2.39
C VAL A 53 -7.60 -1.20 2.19
N GLU A 54 -8.31 -1.69 1.17
CA GLU A 54 -9.69 -1.26 0.90
C GLU A 54 -10.60 -1.49 2.11
N ASN A 55 -10.48 -2.65 2.75
CA ASN A 55 -11.25 -2.98 3.95
C ASN A 55 -10.88 -2.06 5.14
N ARG A 56 -9.59 -1.81 5.36
CA ARG A 56 -9.09 -1.06 6.52
C ARG A 56 -9.40 0.43 6.44
N TYR A 57 -9.25 1.04 5.26
CA TYR A 57 -9.40 2.48 5.09
C TYR A 57 -10.71 2.88 4.40
N GLY A 58 -11.54 1.93 3.98
CA GLY A 58 -12.81 2.20 3.30
C GLY A 58 -12.65 2.76 1.88
N VAL A 59 -11.44 2.75 1.34
CA VAL A 59 -11.14 3.23 -0.02
C VAL A 59 -11.39 2.15 -1.06
N ARG A 60 -11.59 2.54 -2.32
CA ARG A 60 -11.59 1.61 -3.47
C ARG A 60 -10.36 1.87 -4.31
N LEU A 61 -9.47 0.88 -4.34
CA LEU A 61 -8.31 0.87 -5.21
C LEU A 61 -8.67 0.27 -6.58
N GLY A 62 -9.52 -0.76 -6.61
CA GLY A 62 -9.92 -1.44 -7.84
C GLY A 62 -8.72 -1.84 -8.71
N ALA A 63 -8.88 -1.72 -10.03
CA ALA A 63 -7.85 -2.10 -11.00
C ALA A 63 -6.53 -1.33 -10.83
N ASP A 64 -6.56 -0.08 -10.37
CA ASP A 64 -5.36 0.73 -10.17
C ASP A 64 -4.46 0.14 -9.08
N GLY A 65 -5.07 -0.44 -8.03
CA GLY A 65 -4.33 -1.15 -6.98
C GLY A 65 -3.72 -2.46 -7.46
N GLU A 66 -4.47 -3.23 -8.25
CA GLU A 66 -4.02 -4.52 -8.79
C GLU A 66 -2.89 -4.38 -9.81
N GLN A 67 -2.85 -3.26 -10.53
CA GLN A 67 -1.81 -2.92 -11.51
C GLN A 67 -0.55 -2.32 -10.89
N CYS A 68 -0.52 -2.09 -9.56
CA CYS A 68 0.66 -1.59 -8.88
C CYS A 68 1.74 -2.67 -8.77
N GLU A 69 2.77 -2.58 -9.60
CA GLU A 69 3.91 -3.51 -9.56
C GLU A 69 4.94 -3.14 -8.49
N ARG A 70 4.98 -1.86 -8.07
CA ARG A 70 5.93 -1.36 -7.07
C ARG A 70 5.23 -0.98 -5.78
N PRO A 71 5.83 -1.28 -4.60
CA PRO A 71 5.26 -0.90 -3.31
C PRO A 71 5.12 0.61 -3.12
N GLU A 72 6.04 1.40 -3.68
CA GLU A 72 5.95 2.86 -3.63
C GLU A 72 4.69 3.37 -4.34
N GLN A 73 4.36 2.80 -5.51
CA GLN A 73 3.17 3.19 -6.28
C GLN A 73 1.89 2.91 -5.50
N LEU A 74 1.79 1.71 -4.92
CA LEU A 74 0.64 1.35 -4.09
C LEU A 74 0.55 2.29 -2.88
N ARG A 75 1.68 2.54 -2.19
CA ARG A 75 1.72 3.43 -1.02
C ARG A 75 1.26 4.85 -1.37
N ALA A 76 1.75 5.39 -2.48
CA ALA A 76 1.41 6.71 -2.95
C ALA A 76 -0.07 6.80 -3.37
N LEU A 77 -0.60 5.79 -4.06
CA LEU A 77 -2.01 5.71 -4.44
C LEU A 77 -2.91 5.74 -3.21
N VAL A 78 -2.66 4.85 -2.25
CA VAL A 78 -3.41 4.75 -1.00
C VAL A 78 -3.33 6.05 -0.20
N GLY A 79 -2.13 6.63 -0.09
CA GLY A 79 -1.92 7.89 0.59
C GLY A 79 -2.74 9.04 0.00
N ARG A 80 -2.91 9.09 -1.32
CA ARG A 80 -3.77 10.09 -1.98
C ARG A 80 -5.26 9.86 -1.64
N LEU A 81 -5.76 8.64 -1.84
CA LEU A 81 -7.17 8.32 -1.62
C LEU A 81 -7.63 8.61 -0.18
N ILE A 82 -6.81 8.26 0.82
CA ILE A 82 -7.14 8.51 2.23
C ILE A 82 -7.12 10.02 2.54
N THR A 83 -6.22 10.77 1.91
CA THR A 83 -6.15 12.22 2.12
C THR A 83 -7.31 12.95 1.46
N GLU A 84 -7.76 12.48 0.29
CA GLU A 84 -8.91 13.03 -0.44
C GLU A 84 -10.22 12.79 0.32
N GLU A 85 -10.47 11.57 0.81
CA GLU A 85 -11.63 11.24 1.67
C GLU A 85 -11.67 12.09 2.94
N ALA A 86 -10.52 12.32 3.59
CA ALA A 86 -10.44 13.18 4.78
C ALA A 86 -10.76 14.66 4.48
N THR A 87 -10.63 15.08 3.22
CA THR A 87 -10.96 16.44 2.78
C THR A 87 -12.46 16.56 2.46
N ASP A 88 -13.07 15.52 1.88
CA ASP A 88 -14.50 15.46 1.59
C ASP A 88 -15.35 15.35 2.88
N ALA A 89 -14.90 14.54 3.85
CA ALA A 89 -15.58 14.37 5.15
C ALA A 89 -15.59 15.65 6.03
N ARG A 90 -14.82 16.69 5.68
CA ARG A 90 -14.82 17.99 6.36
C ARG A 90 -15.73 19.04 5.72
N ALA A 91 -16.32 18.73 4.56
CA ALA A 91 -17.20 19.61 3.82
C ALA A 91 -18.70 19.38 4.10
N HIS A 92 -19.04 18.47 5.02
CA HIS A 92 -20.41 18.17 5.46
C HIS A 92 -20.55 18.31 6.98
#